data_AF-A0A9Q0VAN5-F1
#
_entry.id   AF-A0A9Q0VAN5-F1
#
_cell.length_a   1.000
_cell.length_b   1.000
_cell.length_c   1.000
_cell.angle_alpha   90.00
_cell.angle_beta   90.00
_cell.angle_gamma   90.00
#
_symmetry.space_group_name_H-M   'P 1'
#
loop_
_entity.id
_entity.type
_entity.pdbx_description
1 polymer ?
#
loop_
_entity_poly.entity_id
_entity_poly.type
_entity_poly.pdbx_seq_one_letter_code
_entity_poly.pdbx_strand_id
1 'polypeptide(L)'
;MGSALEIVLTCGLDNQFVFYEIIKILHEEGVEVVSANFQALGDSIFHIVHAQMKESADGFGAAKVTERLDRFINGSKSEIELDSELWDFAICPDTNWEF
;
A
#
# COMPACT_ATOMS: atom_id res chain seq x y z
N MET A 1 -3.11 19.57 -6.96
CA MET A 1 -4.02 18.73 -6.16
C MET A 1 -3.35 17.38 -5.96
N GLY A 2 -3.07 16.96 -4.73
CA GLY A 2 -2.31 15.73 -4.46
C GLY A 2 -2.97 14.45 -4.97
N SER A 3 -2.16 13.43 -5.28
CA SER A 3 -2.66 12.09 -5.68
C SER A 3 -3.25 11.37 -4.47
N ALA A 4 -4.41 10.75 -4.65
CA ALA A 4 -5.06 9.95 -3.62
C ALA A 4 -4.50 8.52 -3.59
N LEU A 5 -4.33 7.98 -2.39
CA LEU A 5 -3.93 6.60 -2.13
C LEU A 5 -4.97 5.94 -1.21
N GLU A 6 -5.41 4.74 -1.57
CA GLU A 6 -6.25 3.89 -0.74
C GLU A 6 -5.50 2.58 -0.44
N ILE A 7 -5.45 2.22 0.84
CA ILE A 7 -4.84 0.97 1.29
C ILE A 7 -5.89 0.15 2.00
N VAL A 8 -6.10 -1.07 1.50
CA VAL A 8 -6.99 -2.06 2.09
C VAL A 8 -6.17 -3.27 2.49
N LEU A 9 -6.23 -3.65 3.75
CA LEU A 9 -5.46 -4.77 4.28
C LEU A 9 -6.31 -5.62 5.22
N THR A 10 -6.13 -6.93 5.16
CA THR A 10 -6.82 -7.89 6.04
C THR A 10 -5.79 -8.63 6.86
N CYS A 11 -5.98 -8.69 8.19
CA CYS A 11 -5.12 -9.47 9.08
C CYS A 11 -5.95 -10.30 10.07
N GLY A 12 -5.30 -11.23 10.78
CA GLY A 12 -5.92 -11.97 11.88
C GLY A 12 -6.00 -11.16 13.17
N LEU A 13 -6.77 -11.63 14.15
CA LEU A 13 -6.91 -10.99 15.48
C LEU A 13 -5.60 -10.91 16.29
N ASP A 14 -4.61 -11.73 15.93
CA ASP A 14 -3.27 -11.79 16.53
C ASP A 14 -2.36 -10.63 16.08
N ASN A 15 -2.74 -9.91 15.03
CA ASN A 15 -1.91 -8.90 14.38
C ASN A 15 -2.26 -7.47 14.80
N GLN A 16 -2.18 -7.20 16.11
CA GLN A 16 -2.62 -5.95 16.74
C GLN A 16 -1.87 -4.68 16.29
N PHE A 17 -0.66 -4.83 15.74
CA PHE A 17 0.21 -3.70 15.38
C PHE A 17 0.13 -3.30 13.91
N VAL A 18 -0.63 -4.04 13.10
CA VAL A 18 -0.72 -3.82 11.65
C VAL A 18 -1.15 -2.40 11.30
N PHE A 19 -2.16 -1.88 12.00
CA PHE A 19 -2.66 -0.53 11.76
C PHE A 19 -1.60 0.55 12.05
N TYR A 20 -0.82 0.37 13.12
CA TYR A 20 0.26 1.28 13.49
C TYR A 20 1.40 1.26 12.47
N GLU A 21 1.84 0.08 12.04
CA GLU A 21 2.93 -0.03 11.07
C GLU A 21 2.55 0.53 9.70
N ILE A 22 1.30 0.38 9.24
CA ILE A 22 0.81 1.03 8.01
C ILE A 22 0.94 2.55 8.11
N ILE A 23 0.42 3.15 9.20
CA ILE A 23 0.46 4.61 9.41
C ILE A 23 1.91 5.11 9.50
N LYS A 24 2.77 4.35 10.17
CA LYS A 24 4.20 4.66 10.29
C LYS A 24 4.92 4.63 8.94
N ILE A 25 4.69 3.61 8.12
CA ILE A 25 5.26 3.52 6.75
C ILE A 25 4.83 4.75 5.94
N LEU A 26 3.55 5.09 5.97
CA LEU A 26 3.02 6.27 5.25
C LEU A 26 3.68 7.57 5.72
N HIS A 27 3.79 7.76 7.03
CA HIS A 27 4.42 8.95 7.60
C HIS A 27 5.90 9.06 7.22
N GLU A 28 6.66 7.96 7.29
CA GLU A 28 8.07 7.93 6.90
C GLU A 28 8.28 8.22 5.40
N GLU A 29 7.31 7.87 4.56
CA GLU A 29 7.30 8.20 3.13
C GLU A 29 6.73 9.60 2.83
N GLY A 30 6.43 10.40 3.86
CA GLY A 30 5.91 11.76 3.70
C GLY A 30 4.49 11.82 3.14
N VAL A 31 3.74 10.72 3.25
CA VAL A 31 2.34 10.62 2.84
C VAL A 31 1.44 11.08 3.97
N GLU A 32 0.49 11.94 3.65
CA GLU A 32 -0.50 12.44 4.61
C GLU A 32 -1.66 11.46 4.74
N VAL A 33 -1.93 10.98 5.96
CA VAL A 33 -3.11 10.14 6.22
C VAL A 33 -4.33 11.03 6.41
N VAL A 34 -5.33 10.89 5.54
CA VAL A 34 -6.59 11.65 5.59
C VAL A 34 -7.58 10.98 6.54
N SER A 35 -7.69 9.65 6.47
CA SER A 35 -8.53 8.87 7.38
C SER A 35 -8.03 7.45 7.47
N ALA A 36 -8.26 6.81 8.60
CA ALA A 36 -7.90 5.42 8.82
C ALA A 36 -9.00 4.75 9.66
N ASN A 37 -9.51 3.63 9.18
CA ASN A 37 -10.62 2.90 9.76
C ASN A 37 -10.27 1.41 9.86
N PHE A 38 -10.89 0.72 10.81
CA PHE A 38 -10.81 -0.73 10.87
C PHE A 38 -12.14 -1.36 11.27
N GLN A 39 -12.35 -2.60 10.87
CA GLN A 39 -13.51 -3.39 11.25
C GLN A 39 -13.09 -4.83 11.53
N ALA A 40 -13.46 -5.36 12.69
CA ALA A 40 -13.35 -6.78 12.98
C ALA A 40 -14.59 -7.52 12.47
N LEU A 41 -14.38 -8.61 11.74
CA LEU A 41 -15.42 -9.49 11.23
C LEU A 41 -14.96 -10.94 11.40
N GLY A 42 -15.56 -11.65 12.35
CA GLY A 42 -15.13 -12.99 12.73
C GLY A 42 -13.70 -12.96 13.28
N ASP A 43 -12.83 -13.79 12.69
CA ASP A 43 -11.42 -13.92 13.09
C ASP A 43 -10.48 -13.01 12.26
N SER A 44 -11.04 -12.03 11.54
CA SER A 44 -10.29 -11.12 10.67
C SER A 44 -10.55 -9.66 11.02
N ILE A 45 -9.55 -8.84 10.79
CA ILE A 45 -9.62 -7.38 10.88
C ILE A 45 -9.33 -6.79 9.51
N PHE A 46 -10.26 -5.97 9.03
CA PHE A 46 -10.14 -5.20 7.81
C PHE A 46 -9.66 -3.79 8.17
N HIS A 47 -8.58 -3.34 7.55
CA HIS A 47 -8.03 -2.01 7.69
C HIS A 47 -8.19 -1.25 6.38
N ILE A 48 -8.69 -0.01 6.46
CA ILE A 48 -8.85 0.89 5.32
C ILE A 48 -8.19 2.21 5.68
N VAL A 49 -7.20 2.62 4.90
CA VAL A 49 -6.48 3.89 5.08
C VAL A 49 -6.57 4.70 3.79
N HIS A 50 -7.14 5.91 3.90
CA HIS A 50 -7.12 6.90 2.83
C HIS A 50 -6.02 7.90 3.12
N ALA A 51 -5.18 8.15 2.12
CA ALA A 51 -4.01 9.00 2.23
C ALA A 51 -3.84 9.87 0.98
N GLN A 52 -3.07 10.94 1.11
CA GLN A 52 -2.78 11.89 0.04
C GLN A 52 -1.27 12.10 -0.07
N MET A 53 -0.78 12.00 -1.30
CA MET A 53 0.61 12.34 -1.66
C MET A 53 0.67 13.76 -2.20
N LYS A 54 1.71 14.50 -1.83
CA LYS A 54 1.98 15.82 -2.39
C LYS A 54 2.49 15.66 -3.83
N GLU A 55 2.03 16.52 -4.76
CA GLU A 55 2.42 16.54 -6.18
C GLU A 55 3.93 16.71 -6.43
N SER A 56 4.70 17.10 -5.41
CA SER A 56 6.16 17.25 -5.47
C SER A 56 6.93 15.97 -5.13
N ALA A 57 6.25 14.88 -4.76
CA ALA A 57 6.90 13.58 -4.63
C ALA A 57 7.20 13.11 -6.06
N ASP A 58 8.47 13.03 -6.42
CA ASP A 58 8.94 12.34 -7.63
C ASP A 58 8.06 11.10 -7.85
N GLY A 59 7.60 10.84 -9.07
CA GLY A 59 6.55 9.86 -9.43
C GLY A 59 6.76 8.41 -8.97
N PHE A 60 7.79 8.17 -8.17
CA PHE A 60 8.13 6.98 -7.40
C PHE A 60 7.42 6.87 -6.02
N GLY A 61 6.75 7.92 -5.52
CA GLY A 61 6.15 7.92 -4.18
C GLY A 61 5.17 6.76 -3.93
N ALA A 62 4.27 6.48 -4.88
CA ALA A 62 3.33 5.36 -4.79
C ALA A 62 4.06 4.00 -4.82
N ALA A 63 5.00 3.83 -5.76
CA ALA A 63 5.78 2.60 -5.89
C ALA A 63 6.57 2.28 -4.61
N LYS A 64 7.20 3.29 -4.00
CA LYS A 64 7.96 3.13 -2.75
C LYS A 64 7.08 2.76 -1.56
N VAL A 65 5.91 3.39 -1.43
CA VAL A 65 4.93 3.03 -0.39
C VAL A 65 4.45 1.60 -0.56
N THR A 66 4.12 1.21 -1.79
CA THR A 66 3.70 -0.16 -2.12
C THR A 66 4.80 -1.18 -1.79
N GLU A 67 6.05 -0.94 -2.19
CA GLU A 67 7.20 -1.82 -1.87
C GLU A 67 7.36 -2.01 -0.36
N ARG A 68 7.25 -0.92 0.42
CA ARG A 68 7.41 -0.98 1.87
C ARG A 68 6.27 -1.70 2.57
N LEU A 69 5.03 -1.51 2.11
CA LEU A 69 3.88 -2.24 2.62
C LEU A 69 3.98 -3.73 2.26
N ASP A 70 4.40 -4.05 1.03
CA ASP A 70 4.60 -5.44 0.62
C ASP A 70 5.67 -6.13 1.48
N ARG A 71 6.80 -5.46 1.72
CA ARG A 71 7.84 -5.97 2.65
C ARG A 71 7.31 -6.14 4.07
N PHE A 72 6.45 -5.26 4.54
CA PHE A 72 5.84 -5.40 5.87
C PHE A 72 4.94 -6.65 5.95
N ILE A 73 4.19 -6.95 4.89
CA ILE A 73 3.26 -8.08 4.81
C ILE A 73 4.01 -9.40 4.58
N ASN A 74 4.92 -9.42 3.60
CA ASN A 74 5.58 -10.62 3.11
C ASN A 74 6.94 -10.88 3.78
N GLY A 75 7.58 -9.84 4.32
CA GLY A 75 8.96 -9.88 4.83
C GLY A 75 9.15 -10.52 6.21
N SER A 76 8.15 -11.27 6.72
CA SER A 76 8.38 -12.25 7.79
C SER A 76 8.62 -13.67 7.28
N LYS A 77 8.68 -13.90 5.96
CA LYS A 77 9.40 -15.07 5.44
C LYS A 77 10.88 -14.72 5.37
N SER A 78 11.68 -15.48 6.13
CA SER A 78 13.14 -15.44 6.11
C SER A 78 13.66 -15.22 4.69
N GLU A 79 14.65 -14.34 4.54
CA GLU A 79 15.46 -14.18 3.33
C GLU A 79 15.64 -15.55 2.64
N ILE A 80 14.99 -15.75 1.50
CA ILE A 80 15.37 -16.59 0.36
C ILE A 80 14.22 -16.52 -0.68
N GLU A 81 14.63 -16.13 -1.89
CA GLU A 81 13.97 -16.30 -3.19
C GLU A 81 12.76 -15.42 -3.56
N LEU A 82 13.14 -14.31 -4.20
CA LEU A 82 12.51 -13.72 -5.38
C LEU A 82 11.62 -14.72 -6.15
N ASP A 83 10.36 -14.36 -6.35
CA ASP A 83 9.74 -14.62 -7.64
C ASP A 83 9.16 -13.33 -8.20
N SER A 84 9.91 -12.77 -9.15
CA SER A 84 9.63 -11.55 -9.88
C SER A 84 8.64 -11.78 -11.04
N GLU A 85 8.08 -13.00 -11.18
CA GLU A 85 7.35 -13.41 -12.40
C GLU A 85 5.83 -13.12 -12.38
N LEU A 86 5.28 -12.41 -11.39
CA LEU A 86 3.83 -12.12 -11.32
C LEU A 86 3.38 -10.75 -11.85
N TRP A 87 4.29 -9.93 -12.40
CA TRP A 87 3.95 -8.60 -12.93
C TRP A 87 3.88 -8.53 -14.46
N ASP A 88 3.81 -9.66 -15.16
CA ASP A 88 3.56 -9.72 -16.61
C ASP A 88 2.11 -9.37 -17.03
N PHE A 89 1.31 -8.78 -16.13
CA PHE A 89 0.10 -8.06 -16.54
C PHE A 89 0.48 -6.68 -17.10
N ALA A 90 0.93 -6.74 -18.35
CA ALA A 90 0.87 -5.72 -19.39
C ALA A 90 0.28 -4.37 -18.94
N ILE A 91 1.16 -3.41 -18.66
CA ILE A 91 0.86 -2.02 -18.99
C ILE A 91 0.82 -1.98 -20.52
N CYS A 92 -0.36 -2.11 -21.12
CA CYS A 92 -0.54 -1.74 -22.52
C CYS A 92 -0.49 -0.21 -22.61
N PRO A 93 0.54 0.41 -23.19
CA PRO A 93 0.44 1.80 -23.59
C PRO A 93 -0.10 1.78 -25.01
N ASP A 94 -1.42 1.85 -25.18
CA ASP A 94 -2.02 2.45 -26.38
C ASP A 94 -3.54 2.48 -26.24
N THR A 95 -4.07 3.64 -25.86
CA THR A 95 -5.37 4.07 -26.36
C THR A 95 -5.20 5.50 -26.82
N ASN A 96 -4.92 5.60 -28.11
CA ASN A 96 -5.02 6.80 -28.92
C ASN A 96 -6.43 7.41 -28.73
N TRP A 97 -6.54 8.46 -27.92
CA TRP A 97 -7.77 9.26 -27.85
C TRP A 97 -7.69 10.31 -28.95
N GLU A 98 -8.18 9.97 -30.14
CA GLU A 98 -8.45 10.95 -31.19
C GLU A 98 -9.83 11.60 -30.91
N PHE A 99 -9.84 12.94 -30.88
CA PHE A 99 -11.05 13.77 -30.94
C PHE A 99 -11.49 13.96 -32.39
#